data_AF-A0A9E2GDR6-F1
#
_entry.id   AF-A0A9E2GDR6-F1
#
_cell.length_a   1.000
_cell.length_b   1.000
_cell.length_c   1.000
_cell.angle_alpha   90.00
_cell.angle_beta   90.00
_cell.angle_gamma   90.00
#
_symmetry.space_group_name_H-M   'P 1'
#
loop_
_entity.id
_entity.type
_entity.pdbx_description
1 polymer ?
#
loop_
_entity_poly.entity_id
_entity_poly.type
_entity_poly.pdbx_seq_one_letter_code
_entity_poly.pdbx_strand_id
1 'polypeptide(L)'
;SRKNRISAKSLHKTIEAFIPYHNLMQKKEREFYKTGTLKDINTRVGYIESNKGELYSFVVMINTPGKSAEPIMNLLRMILN
;
A
#
# COMPACT_ATOMS: atom_id res chain seq x y z
N SER A 1 10.26 13.21 11.02
CA SER A 1 11.62 12.64 11.00
C SER A 1 12.17 12.63 9.58
N ARG A 2 13.29 13.32 9.31
CA ARG A 2 13.96 13.32 7.98
C ARG A 2 14.92 12.12 7.79
N LYS A 3 15.06 11.28 8.82
CA LYS A 3 15.99 10.14 8.87
C LYS A 3 15.29 8.79 8.67
N ASN A 4 13.96 8.77 8.55
CA ASN A 4 13.23 7.52 8.34
C ASN A 4 13.62 6.95 6.98
N ARG A 5 14.46 5.91 7.00
CA ARG A 5 14.83 5.11 5.84
C ARG A 5 14.11 3.77 5.98
N ILE A 6 13.07 3.59 5.18
CA ILE A 6 12.39 2.31 5.06
C ILE A 6 12.28 1.96 3.58
N SER A 7 12.66 0.73 3.24
CA SER A 7 12.48 0.22 1.88
C SER A 7 11.06 -0.35 1.72
N ALA A 8 10.56 -0.40 0.49
CA ALA A 8 9.29 -1.05 0.20
C ALA A 8 9.28 -2.51 0.69
N LYS A 9 10.41 -3.22 0.53
CA LYS A 9 10.60 -4.60 1.00
C LYS A 9 10.51 -4.73 2.53
N SER A 10 11.13 -3.80 3.27
CA SER A 10 11.05 -3.79 4.74
C SER A 10 9.64 -3.50 5.23
N LEU A 11 8.95 -2.56 4.57
CA LEU A 11 7.57 -2.23 4.90
C LEU A 11 6.62 -3.39 4.58
N HIS A 12 6.86 -4.10 3.47
CA HIS A 12 6.09 -5.30 3.11
C HIS A 12 6.16 -6.37 4.20
N LYS A 13 7.38 -6.71 4.64
CA LYS A 13 7.57 -7.65 5.75
C LYS A 13 6.86 -7.21 7.03
N THR A 14 6.80 -5.90 7.26
CA THR A 14 6.13 -5.35 8.43
C THR A 14 4.63 -5.57 8.32
N ILE A 15 3.99 -5.19 7.21
CA ILE A 15 2.53 -5.29 7.07
C ILE A 15 2.05 -6.74 6.99
N GLU A 16 2.84 -7.69 6.50
CA GLU A 16 2.45 -9.11 6.52
C GLU A 16 2.10 -9.60 7.93
N ALA A 17 2.82 -9.12 8.97
CA ALA A 17 2.51 -9.44 10.35
C ALA A 17 1.19 -8.82 10.86
N PHE A 18 0.65 -7.82 10.15
CA PHE A 18 -0.59 -7.11 10.51
C PHE A 18 -1.79 -7.52 9.65
N ILE A 19 -1.69 -8.56 8.82
CA ILE A 19 -2.82 -9.06 8.02
C ILE A 19 -4.07 -9.31 8.86
N PRO A 20 -4.03 -9.96 10.05
CA PRO A 20 -5.23 -10.19 10.86
C PRO A 20 -5.94 -8.91 11.32
N TYR A 21 -5.25 -7.76 11.26
CA TYR A 21 -5.75 -6.46 11.69
C TYR A 21 -6.04 -5.52 10.50
N HIS A 22 -6.15 -6.05 9.27
CA HIS A 22 -6.35 -5.26 8.06
C HIS A 22 -7.58 -4.34 8.12
N ASN A 23 -8.61 -4.74 8.85
CA ASN A 23 -9.85 -3.99 9.06
C ASN A 23 -9.67 -2.68 9.84
N LEU A 24 -8.52 -2.47 10.51
CA LEU A 24 -8.19 -1.21 11.17
C LEU A 24 -7.73 -0.12 10.17
N MET A 25 -7.40 -0.49 8.94
CA MET A 25 -7.04 0.46 7.89
C MET A 25 -8.28 1.10 7.26
N GLN A 26 -8.08 2.21 6.55
CA GLN A 26 -9.13 2.79 5.72
C GLN A 26 -9.54 1.76 4.66
N LYS A 27 -10.83 1.43 4.59
CA LYS A 27 -11.40 0.58 3.54
C LYS A 27 -11.98 1.44 2.41
N LYS A 28 -11.64 1.11 1.17
CA LYS A 28 -12.32 1.59 -0.03
C LYS A 28 -12.49 0.42 -0.99
N GLU A 29 -13.74 0.05 -1.29
CA GLU A 29 -14.05 -1.12 -2.10
C GLU A 29 -13.36 -2.39 -1.55
N ARG A 30 -12.50 -3.03 -2.35
CA ARG A 30 -11.70 -4.22 -1.99
C ARG A 30 -10.33 -3.88 -1.38
N GLU A 31 -10.06 -2.62 -1.10
CA GLU A 31 -8.75 -2.18 -0.60
C GLU A 31 -8.81 -1.76 0.86
N PHE A 32 -7.83 -2.22 1.63
CA PHE A 32 -7.53 -1.76 2.98
C PHE A 32 -6.18 -1.08 2.94
N TYR A 33 -6.08 0.23 3.18
CA TYR A 33 -4.80 0.92 2.99
C TYR A 33 -4.55 2.07 3.94
N LYS A 34 -3.27 2.41 4.02
CA LYS A 34 -2.76 3.64 4.61
C LYS A 34 -1.99 4.42 3.56
N THR A 35 -2.26 5.72 3.50
CA THR A 35 -1.43 6.68 2.76
C THR A 35 -0.44 7.36 3.70
N GLY A 36 0.71 7.73 3.14
CA GLY A 36 1.70 8.54 3.82
C GLY A 36 2.43 9.43 2.81
N THR A 37 2.73 10.65 3.21
CA THR A 37 3.55 11.57 2.42
C THR A 37 4.78 11.91 3.24
N LEU A 38 5.96 11.55 2.73
CA LEU A 38 7.22 12.14 3.17
C LEU A 38 7.63 13.19 2.14
N LYS A 39 8.60 14.06 2.46
CA LYS A 39 9.09 15.05 1.50
C LYS A 39 9.51 14.32 0.22
N ASP A 40 8.86 14.64 -0.88
CA ASP A 40 9.09 14.07 -2.22
C ASP A 40 8.76 12.58 -2.39
N ILE A 41 8.13 11.94 -1.39
CA ILE A 41 7.75 10.52 -1.46
C ILE A 41 6.27 10.34 -1.12
N ASN A 42 5.49 9.88 -2.10
CA ASN A 42 4.12 9.42 -1.89
C ASN A 42 4.12 7.91 -1.63
N THR A 43 3.54 7.48 -0.51
CA THR A 43 3.46 6.07 -0.13
C THR A 43 2.00 5.66 0.02
N ARG A 44 1.65 4.50 -0.54
CA ARG A 44 0.41 3.77 -0.23
C ARG A 44 0.77 2.32 0.08
N VAL A 45 0.26 1.83 1.20
CA VAL A 45 0.54 0.49 1.69
C VAL A 45 -0.74 -0.14 2.20
N GLY A 46 -0.91 -1.44 1.99
CA GLY A 46 -2.11 -2.11 2.48
C GLY A 46 -2.32 -3.48 1.86
N TYR A 47 -3.59 -3.85 1.74
CA TYR A 47 -4.05 -5.12 1.23
C TYR A 47 -5.14 -4.92 0.17
N ILE A 48 -5.16 -5.79 -0.83
CA ILE A 48 -6.24 -5.90 -1.82
C ILE A 48 -6.90 -7.26 -1.64
N GLU A 49 -8.20 -7.27 -1.43
CA GLU A 49 -9.02 -8.48 -1.38
C GLU A 49 -9.31 -8.97 -2.80
N SER A 50 -8.94 -10.21 -3.12
CA SER A 50 -9.29 -10.84 -4.39
C SER A 50 -10.76 -11.27 -4.40
N ASN A 51 -11.27 -11.64 -5.59
CA ASN A 51 -12.63 -12.15 -5.71
C ASN A 51 -12.86 -13.46 -4.93
N LYS A 52 -11.80 -14.14 -4.50
CA LYS A 52 -11.86 -15.36 -3.67
C LYS A 52 -11.77 -15.06 -2.17
N GLY A 53 -11.67 -13.79 -1.77
CA GLY A 53 -11.53 -13.36 -0.37
C GLY A 53 -10.10 -13.44 0.17
N GLU A 54 -9.11 -13.70 -0.68
CA GLU A 54 -7.70 -13.72 -0.27
C GLU A 54 -7.15 -12.29 -0.18
N LEU A 55 -6.32 -12.00 0.82
CA LEU A 55 -5.68 -10.69 0.98
C LEU A 55 -4.28 -10.69 0.38
N TYR A 56 -4.05 -9.80 -0.58
CA TYR A 56 -2.73 -9.56 -1.20
C TYR A 56 -2.12 -8.29 -0.62
N SER A 57 -0.99 -8.41 0.07
CA SER A 57 -0.22 -7.26 0.56
C SER A 57 0.43 -6.49 -0.57
N PHE A 58 0.43 -5.16 -0.48
CA PHE A 58 1.11 -4.29 -1.43
C PHE A 58 1.81 -3.13 -0.74
N VAL A 59 2.91 -2.68 -1.35
CA VAL A 59 3.62 -1.46 -0.98
C VAL A 59 3.97 -0.69 -2.25
N VAL A 60 3.45 0.53 -2.38
CA VAL A 60 3.78 1.45 -3.46
C VAL A 60 4.46 2.68 -2.86
N MET A 61 5.71 2.93 -3.26
CA MET A 61 6.48 4.11 -2.88
C MET A 61 6.91 4.85 -4.16
N ILE A 62 6.43 6.07 -4.34
CA ILE A 62 6.76 6.94 -5.46
C ILE A 62 7.71 8.02 -4.95
N ASN A 63 8.97 7.97 -5.37
CA ASN A 63 10.01 8.95 -5.02
C ASN A 63 10.16 10.09 -6.03
N THR A 64 9.18 10.23 -6.94
CA THR A 64 9.11 11.35 -7.87
C THR A 64 8.20 12.44 -7.29
N PRO A 65 8.73 13.65 -7.01
CA PRO A 65 7.94 14.75 -6.47
C PRO A 65 6.66 15.00 -7.29
N GLY A 66 5.54 15.21 -6.59
CA GLY A 66 4.25 15.53 -7.22
C GLY A 66 3.54 14.36 -7.94
N LYS A 67 4.11 13.15 -7.94
CA LYS A 67 3.45 11.97 -8.51
C LYS A 67 2.68 11.18 -7.45
N SER A 68 1.53 10.65 -7.86
CA SER A 68 0.63 9.84 -7.04
C SER A 68 0.89 8.35 -7.24
N ALA A 69 0.59 7.54 -6.22
CA ALA A 69 0.55 6.08 -6.33
C ALA A 69 -0.64 5.56 -7.17
N GLU A 70 -1.66 6.40 -7.44
CA GLU A 70 -2.92 5.98 -8.06
C GLU A 70 -2.79 5.28 -9.43
N PRO A 71 -1.91 5.71 -10.36
CA PRO A 71 -1.74 4.99 -11.63
C PRO A 71 -1.25 3.55 -11.45
N ILE A 72 -0.38 3.31 -10.47
CA ILE A 72 0.08 1.94 -10.15
C ILE A 72 -1.05 1.14 -9.52
N MET A 73 -1.84 1.76 -8.63
CA MET A 73 -2.98 1.10 -8.02
C MET A 73 -4.03 0.67 -9.06
N ASN A 74 -4.27 1.48 -10.09
CA ASN A 74 -5.16 1.10 -11.19
C ASN A 74 -4.69 -0.17 -11.92
N LEU A 75 -3.38 -0.30 -12.16
CA LEU A 75 -2.80 -1.51 -12.76
C LEU A 75 -2.96 -2.73 -11.84
N LEU A 76 -2.70 -2.56 -10.53
CA LEU A 76 -2.86 -3.65 -9.56
C LEU A 76 -4.30 -4.16 -9.47
N ARG A 77 -5.29 -3.25 -9.47
CA ARG A 77 -6.72 -3.60 -9.49
C ARG A 77 -7.11 -4.40 -10.73
N MET A 78 -6.51 -4.10 -11.87
CA MET A 78 -6.77 -4.81 -13.13
C MET A 78 -6.20 -6.22 -13.13
N ILE A 79 -5.04 -6.44 -12.46
CA ILE A 79 -4.38 -7.75 -12.39
C ILE A 79 -5.06 -8.67 -11.37
N LEU A 80 -5.57 -8.11 -10.27
CA LEU A 80 -6.24 -8.86 -9.19
C LEU A 80 -7.76 -9.01 -9.41
N ASN A 81 -8.25 -8.57 -10.56
CA ASN A 81 -9.64 -8.75 -11.01
C ASN A 81 -9.92 -10.15 -11.54
#